data_AF-A0A1B8AJR3-F1
#
_entry.id   AF-A0A1B8AJR3-F1
#
_cell.length_a   1.000
_cell.length_b   1.000
_cell.length_c   1.000
_cell.angle_alpha   90.00
_cell.angle_beta   90.00
_cell.angle_gamma   90.00
#
_symmetry.space_group_name_H-M   'P 1'
#
loop_
_entity.id
_entity.type
_entity.pdbx_description
1 polymer ?
#
loop_
_entity_poly.entity_id
_entity_poly.type
_entity_poly.pdbx_seq_one_letter_code
_entity_poly.pdbx_strand_id
1 'polypeptide(L)'
;MAKQNSSSSTSSEQTQNIVNNIGEYLMQAAKTWAQMTDALVESREVQQAVEDAHEQALSVNHLSDLSTVVAMDMDLSKLCKIRDLTAQFSQDVHQVWQKDSKYNGNAS
;
A
#
# COMPACT_ATOMS: atom_id res chain seq x y z
N MET A 1 17.88 25.37 -49.54
CA MET A 1 16.57 25.16 -48.90
C MET A 1 16.77 24.20 -47.75
N ALA A 2 16.53 24.67 -46.53
CA ALA A 2 16.93 23.98 -45.29
C ALA A 2 15.99 22.82 -44.92
N LYS A 3 16.59 21.75 -44.37
CA LYS A 3 15.98 20.49 -43.93
C LYS A 3 14.85 20.70 -42.91
N GLN A 4 13.67 20.15 -43.20
CA GLN A 4 12.64 19.89 -42.20
C GLN A 4 13.08 18.69 -41.34
N ASN A 5 13.37 18.95 -40.06
CA ASN A 5 13.58 17.92 -39.04
C ASN A 5 12.49 18.09 -37.98
N SER A 6 11.32 17.49 -38.21
CA SER A 6 10.16 17.59 -37.31
C SER A 6 9.71 16.24 -36.75
N SER A 7 10.46 15.15 -36.99
CA SER A 7 10.06 13.79 -36.59
C SER A 7 10.56 13.35 -35.21
N SER A 8 11.42 14.14 -34.54
CA SER A 8 12.01 13.77 -33.24
C SER A 8 11.21 14.24 -32.02
N SER A 9 10.38 15.28 -32.16
CA SER A 9 9.69 15.91 -31.03
C SER A 9 8.51 15.06 -30.51
N THR A 10 7.75 14.43 -31.41
CA THR A 10 6.54 13.66 -31.05
C THR A 10 6.87 12.36 -30.30
N SER A 11 7.96 11.68 -30.67
CA SER A 11 8.35 10.41 -30.05
C SER A 11 8.79 10.58 -28.59
N SER A 12 9.49 11.68 -28.28
CA SER A 12 9.92 12.00 -26.91
C SER A 12 8.74 12.35 -26.00
N GLU A 13 7.78 13.15 -26.49
CA GLU A 13 6.57 13.51 -25.76
C GLU A 13 5.66 12.31 -25.50
N GLN A 14 5.51 11.42 -26.49
CA GLN A 14 4.77 10.16 -26.33
C GLN A 14 5.43 9.23 -25.29
N THR A 15 6.76 9.12 -25.32
CA THR A 15 7.50 8.30 -24.34
C THR A 15 7.37 8.88 -22.92
N GLN A 16 7.49 10.21 -22.76
CA GLN A 16 7.29 10.88 -21.48
C GLN A 16 5.86 10.70 -20.94
N ASN A 17 4.85 10.72 -21.83
CA ASN A 17 3.45 10.49 -21.47
C ASN A 17 3.23 9.04 -20.96
N ILE A 18 3.85 8.04 -21.61
CA ILE A 18 3.78 6.65 -21.15
C ILE A 18 4.44 6.48 -19.78
N VAL A 19 5.64 7.03 -19.57
CA VAL A 19 6.32 6.97 -18.27
C VAL A 19 5.47 7.66 -17.19
N ASN A 20 4.87 8.81 -17.51
CA ASN A 20 3.98 9.51 -16.59
C ASN A 20 2.77 8.65 -16.20
N ASN A 21 2.09 8.07 -17.19
CA ASN A 21 0.95 7.21 -16.95
C ASN A 21 1.32 5.99 -16.10
N ILE A 22 2.47 5.35 -16.36
CA ILE A 22 2.95 4.20 -15.58
C ILE A 22 3.19 4.61 -14.11
N GLY A 23 3.80 5.77 -13.85
CA GLY A 23 4.00 6.26 -12.49
C GLY A 23 2.68 6.54 -11.75
N GLU A 24 1.71 7.17 -12.41
CA GLU A 24 0.37 7.37 -11.87
C GLU A 24 -0.34 6.03 -11.57
N TYR A 25 -0.23 5.04 -12.47
CA TYR A 25 -0.77 3.70 -12.24
C TYR A 25 -0.14 3.02 -11.03
N LEU A 26 1.19 3.10 -10.88
CA LEU A 26 1.90 2.52 -9.74
C LEU A 26 1.48 3.18 -8.42
N MET A 27 1.32 4.51 -8.42
CA MET A 27 0.82 5.26 -7.25
C MET A 27 -0.59 4.83 -6.87
N GLN A 28 -1.49 4.71 -7.86
CA GLN A 28 -2.87 4.28 -7.61
C GLN A 28 -2.94 2.82 -7.12
N ALA A 29 -2.11 1.94 -7.68
CA ALA A 29 -2.03 0.54 -7.26
C ALA A 29 -1.55 0.43 -5.81
N ALA A 30 -0.48 1.14 -5.44
CA ALA A 30 0.05 1.14 -4.07
C ALA A 30 -0.98 1.65 -3.07
N LYS A 31 -1.72 2.72 -3.42
CA LYS A 31 -2.80 3.26 -2.59
C LYS A 31 -3.95 2.26 -2.42
N THR A 32 -4.40 1.65 -3.51
CA THR A 32 -5.52 0.69 -3.50
C THR A 32 -5.16 -0.53 -2.66
N TRP A 33 -3.93 -1.01 -2.81
CA TRP A 33 -3.41 -2.12 -2.03
C TRP A 33 -3.32 -1.78 -0.54
N ALA A 34 -2.86 -0.57 -0.17
CA ALA A 34 -2.89 -0.10 1.22
C ALA A 34 -4.30 -0.05 1.81
N GLN A 35 -5.27 0.51 1.09
CA GLN A 35 -6.67 0.57 1.54
C GLN A 35 -7.28 -0.82 1.71
N MET A 36 -6.97 -1.75 0.81
CA MET A 36 -7.44 -3.13 0.89
C MET A 36 -6.87 -3.83 2.12
N THR A 37 -5.56 -3.70 2.37
CA THR A 37 -4.92 -4.30 3.55
C THR A 37 -5.48 -3.70 4.84
N ASP A 38 -5.68 -2.39 4.90
CA ASP A 38 -6.27 -1.71 6.05
C ASP A 38 -7.67 -2.25 6.38
N ALA A 39 -8.55 -2.32 5.38
CA ALA A 39 -9.90 -2.84 5.54
C ALA A 39 -9.97 -4.33 5.95
N LEU A 40 -9.01 -5.15 5.49
CA LEU A 40 -8.94 -6.56 5.87
C LEU A 40 -8.47 -6.75 7.32
N VAL A 41 -7.50 -5.95 7.77
CA VAL A 41 -7.00 -6.01 9.15
C VAL A 41 -8.02 -5.46 10.14
N GLU A 42 -8.74 -4.40 9.79
CA GLU A 42 -9.83 -3.84 10.59
C GLU A 42 -11.18 -4.55 10.40
N SER A 43 -11.20 -5.65 9.62
CA SER A 43 -12.44 -6.34 9.33
C SER A 43 -13.05 -6.94 10.60
N ARG A 44 -14.38 -6.87 10.66
CA ARG A 44 -15.16 -7.43 11.76
C ARG A 44 -14.90 -8.93 11.97
N GLU A 45 -14.53 -9.65 10.91
CA GLU A 45 -14.20 -11.09 10.97
C GLU A 45 -12.93 -11.35 11.79
N VAL A 46 -11.89 -10.51 11.65
CA VAL A 46 -10.67 -10.60 12.47
C VAL A 46 -10.98 -10.28 13.93
N GLN A 47 -11.81 -9.28 14.17
CA GLN A 47 -12.20 -8.85 15.52
C GLN A 47 -13.08 -9.90 16.23
N GLN A 48 -14.03 -10.49 15.49
CA GLN A 48 -14.89 -11.58 15.97
C GLN A 48 -14.07 -12.84 16.29
N ALA A 49 -13.05 -13.18 15.47
CA ALA A 49 -12.20 -14.34 15.74
C ALA A 49 -11.39 -14.18 17.04
N VAL A 50 -10.95 -12.97 17.36
CA VAL A 50 -10.27 -12.65 18.63
C VAL A 50 -11.24 -12.78 19.81
N GLU A 51 -12.45 -12.23 19.67
CA GLU A 51 -13.50 -12.32 20.69
C GLU A 51 -13.93 -13.77 20.95
N ASP A 52 -14.19 -14.54 19.88
CA ASP A 52 -14.59 -15.96 19.96
C ASP A 52 -13.50 -16.82 20.59
N ALA A 53 -12.23 -16.57 20.30
CA ALA A 53 -11.10 -17.26 20.92
C ALA A 53 -10.94 -16.90 22.40
N HIS A 54 -11.19 -15.64 22.75
CA HIS A 54 -11.18 -15.19 24.14
C HIS A 54 -12.33 -15.83 24.93
N GLU A 55 -13.52 -15.94 24.34
CA GLU A 55 -14.69 -16.58 24.95
C GLU A 55 -14.53 -18.12 25.05
N GLN A 56 -13.90 -18.76 24.06
CA GLN A 56 -13.52 -20.19 24.14
C GLN A 56 -12.49 -20.46 25.23
N ALA A 57 -11.46 -19.63 25.34
CA ALA A 57 -10.44 -19.77 26.38
C ALA A 57 -11.02 -19.62 27.79
N LEU A 58 -12.02 -18.74 27.96
CA LEU A 58 -12.75 -18.53 29.21
C LEU A 58 -13.70 -19.68 29.56
N SER A 59 -14.34 -20.29 28.55
CA SER A 59 -15.40 -21.29 28.75
C SER A 59 -14.89 -22.73 28.84
N VAL A 60 -13.76 -23.07 28.20
CA VAL A 60 -13.41 -24.49 27.96
C VAL A 60 -12.39 -25.08 28.93
N ASN A 61 -11.35 -24.38 29.42
CA ASN A 61 -10.47 -24.95 30.47
C ASN A 61 -9.45 -23.95 31.04
N HIS A 62 -9.32 -23.97 32.37
CA HIS A 62 -8.40 -23.16 33.18
C HIS A 62 -6.97 -23.03 32.61
N LEU A 63 -6.60 -21.80 32.20
CA LEU A 63 -5.23 -21.27 32.03
C LEU A 63 -4.24 -22.01 31.08
N SER A 64 -4.52 -23.22 30.62
CA SER A 64 -3.58 -24.04 29.83
C SER A 64 -3.56 -23.74 28.33
N ASP A 65 -4.57 -23.04 27.79
CA ASP A 65 -4.67 -22.76 26.34
C ASP A 65 -4.35 -21.31 25.96
N LEU A 66 -3.68 -20.58 26.87
CA LEU A 66 -3.18 -19.22 26.61
C LEU A 66 -2.22 -19.19 25.41
N SER A 67 -1.61 -20.33 25.06
CA SER A 67 -0.86 -20.57 23.83
C SER A 67 -1.65 -20.16 22.58
N THR A 68 -2.94 -20.51 22.52
CA THR A 68 -3.80 -20.24 21.35
C THR A 68 -4.14 -18.75 21.26
N VAL A 69 -4.42 -18.10 22.40
CA VAL A 69 -4.63 -16.64 22.47
C VAL A 69 -3.35 -15.88 22.09
N VAL A 70 -2.20 -16.29 22.61
CA VAL A 70 -0.90 -15.69 22.28
C VAL A 70 -0.56 -15.91 20.80
N ALA A 71 -0.88 -17.07 20.22
CA ALA A 71 -0.70 -17.32 18.79
C ALA A 71 -1.57 -16.38 17.93
N MET A 72 -2.83 -16.17 18.32
CA MET A 72 -3.71 -15.21 17.65
C MET A 72 -3.23 -13.77 17.79
N ASP A 73 -2.80 -13.34 18.97
CA ASP A 73 -2.19 -12.01 19.17
C ASP A 73 -0.93 -11.82 18.29
N MET A 74 -0.14 -12.88 18.12
CA MET A 74 1.05 -12.86 17.29
C MET A 74 0.71 -12.80 15.80
N ASP A 75 -0.36 -13.48 15.35
CA ASP A 75 -0.85 -13.41 13.97
C ASP A 75 -1.51 -12.06 13.67
N LEU A 76 -2.27 -11.49 14.62
CA LEU A 76 -2.78 -10.12 14.53
C LEU A 76 -1.64 -9.10 14.44
N SER A 77 -0.57 -9.29 15.22
CA SER A 77 0.62 -8.43 15.16
C SER A 77 1.31 -8.51 13.78
N LYS A 78 1.35 -9.68 13.15
CA LYS A 78 1.87 -9.83 11.78
C LYS A 78 0.98 -9.10 10.77
N LEU A 79 -0.34 -9.20 10.90
CA LEU A 79 -1.30 -8.49 10.05
C LEU A 79 -1.17 -6.97 10.18
N CYS A 80 -1.10 -6.44 11.40
CA CYS A 80 -0.81 -5.02 11.65
C CYS A 80 0.50 -4.58 10.99
N LYS A 81 1.55 -5.40 11.10
CA LYS A 81 2.84 -5.09 10.45
C LYS A 81 2.75 -5.06 8.93
N ILE A 82 1.97 -5.96 8.32
CA ILE A 82 1.71 -5.95 6.88
C ILE A 82 0.96 -4.67 6.48
N ARG A 83 -0.08 -4.28 7.22
CA ARG A 83 -0.79 -3.01 7.00
C ARG A 83 0.17 -1.82 7.06
N ASP A 84 0.99 -1.74 8.10
CA ASP A 84 1.89 -0.61 8.30
C ASP A 84 2.95 -0.52 7.19
N LEU A 85 3.54 -1.66 6.78
CA LEU A 85 4.45 -1.73 5.64
C LEU A 85 3.77 -1.30 4.34
N THR A 86 2.50 -1.62 4.19
CA THR A 86 1.74 -1.30 2.98
C THR A 86 1.40 0.19 2.90
N ALA A 87 1.02 0.79 4.03
CA ALA A 87 0.84 2.23 4.15
C ALA A 87 2.15 2.98 3.85
N GLN A 88 3.27 2.50 4.41
CA GLN A 88 4.59 3.06 4.14
C GLN A 88 4.97 2.95 2.66
N PHE A 89 4.80 1.78 2.05
CA PHE A 89 5.06 1.58 0.62
C PHE A 89 4.23 2.53 -0.25
N SER A 90 2.95 2.73 0.06
CA SER A 90 2.12 3.71 -0.67
C SER A 90 2.65 5.14 -0.53
N GLN A 91 3.14 5.53 0.65
CA GLN A 91 3.73 6.84 0.86
C GLN A 91 5.07 6.98 0.12
N ASP A 92 5.91 5.96 0.14
CA ASP A 92 7.21 5.94 -0.53
C ASP A 92 7.04 6.05 -2.06
N VAL A 93 6.12 5.27 -2.65
CA VAL A 93 5.79 5.34 -4.08
C VAL A 93 5.32 6.75 -4.45
N HIS A 94 4.41 7.31 -3.65
CA HIS A 94 3.92 8.67 -3.86
C HIS A 94 5.02 9.72 -3.71
N GLN A 95 5.92 9.57 -2.74
CA GLN A 95 7.03 10.49 -2.51
C GLN A 95 8.04 10.43 -3.66
N VAL A 96 8.45 9.24 -4.08
CA VAL A 96 9.37 9.05 -5.22
C VAL A 96 8.79 9.66 -6.48
N TRP A 97 7.49 9.44 -6.73
CA TRP A 97 6.84 9.95 -7.92
C TRP A 97 6.61 11.47 -7.91
N GLN A 98 6.31 12.07 -6.74
CA GLN A 98 6.06 13.52 -6.65
C GLN A 98 7.29 14.40 -6.43
N LYS A 99 8.44 13.82 -6.04
CA LYS A 99 9.64 14.62 -5.70
C LYS A 99 10.17 15.44 -6.88
N ASP A 100 9.94 14.99 -8.11
CA ASP A 100 10.43 15.68 -9.31
C ASP A 100 9.41 16.66 -9.93
N SER A 101 8.11 16.51 -9.64
CA SER A 101 7.07 17.42 -10.17
C SER A 101 7.20 18.85 -9.61
N LYS A 102 7.74 19.00 -8.39
CA LYS A 102 7.92 20.31 -7.73
C LYS A 102 9.15 21.09 -8.20
N TYR A 103 10.13 20.47 -8.84
CA TYR A 103 11.35 21.15 -9.30
C TYR A 103 11.20 21.86 -10.66
N ASN A 104 10.10 21.65 -11.38
CA ASN A 104 9.87 22.25 -12.70
C ASN A 104 9.03 23.55 -12.68
N GLY A 105 8.68 24.07 -11.48
CA GLY A 105 7.76 25.22 -11.34
C GLY A 105 8.39 26.60 -11.17
N ASN A 106 9.72 26.70 -10.98
CA ASN A 106 10.38 27.95 -10.57
C ASN A 106 11.49 28.40 -11.54
N ALA A 107 11.28 28.25 -12.84
CA ALA A 107 12.11 28.90 -13.86
C ALA A 107 11.22 29.78 -14.76
N SER A 108 10.88 30.97 -14.27
CA SER A 108 10.36 32.09 -15.06
C SER A 108 10.87 33.39 -14.48
#